data_AF-A0A650CYE9-F1
#
_entry.id   AF-A0A650CYE9-F1
#
_cell.length_a   1.000
_cell.length_b   1.000
_cell.length_c   1.000
_cell.angle_alpha   90.00
_cell.angle_beta   90.00
_cell.angle_gamma   90.00
#
_symmetry.space_group_name_H-M   'P 1'
#
loop_
_entity.id
_entity.type
_entity.pdbx_description
1 polymer ?
#
loop_
_entity_poly.entity_id
_entity_poly.type
_entity_poly.pdbx_seq_one_letter_code
_entity_poly.pdbx_strand_id
1 'polypeptide(L)'
;MKLQILNWIKEADELLEKGDTVQASEKYYKAAEEAIKLITKTLNIQDVLQKVKNLGRWSSTLLFEGAMSISPEMYSIWSDAWYLHIYGFHEMKLTYNEVKKASYNIHKIIKILNDLFK
;
A
#
# COMPACT_ATOMS: atom_id res chain seq x y z
N MET A 1 -5.94 -13.11 -2.50
CA MET A 1 -5.51 -11.80 -1.94
C MET A 1 -4.01 -11.57 -2.08
N LYS A 2 -3.11 -12.37 -1.48
CA LYS A 2 -1.64 -12.20 -1.61
C LYS A 2 -1.18 -12.07 -3.08
N LEU A 3 -1.61 -12.98 -3.96
CA LEU A 3 -1.25 -12.95 -5.38
C LEU A 3 -1.66 -11.64 -6.08
N GLN A 4 -2.81 -11.07 -5.75
CA GLN A 4 -3.29 -9.83 -6.34
C GLN A 4 -2.40 -8.64 -5.96
N ILE A 5 -1.96 -8.58 -4.70
CA ILE A 5 -1.04 -7.55 -4.20
C ILE A 5 0.27 -7.60 -4.98
N LEU A 6 0.85 -8.80 -5.15
CA LEU A 6 2.09 -8.98 -5.91
C LEU A 6 1.92 -8.62 -7.39
N ASN A 7 0.78 -8.97 -7.99
CA ASN A 7 0.47 -8.61 -9.37
C ASN A 7 0.37 -7.09 -9.54
N TRP A 8 -0.21 -6.36 -8.60
CA TRP A 8 -0.27 -4.90 -8.69
C TRP A 8 1.08 -4.23 -8.52
N ILE A 9 1.97 -4.73 -7.66
CA ILE A 9 3.34 -4.20 -7.57
C ILE A 9 4.05 -4.38 -8.91
N LYS A 10 3.99 -5.59 -9.48
CA LYS A 10 4.57 -5.88 -10.79
C LYS A 10 3.97 -5.01 -11.90
N GLU A 11 2.65 -4.87 -11.94
CA GLU A 11 1.96 -4.02 -12.92
C GLU A 11 2.36 -2.55 -12.77
N ALA A 12 2.50 -2.06 -11.53
CA ALA A 12 2.98 -0.72 -11.24
C ALA A 12 4.41 -0.49 -11.77
N ASP A 13 5.30 -1.46 -11.60
CA ASP A 13 6.65 -1.41 -12.17
C ASP A 13 6.60 -1.31 -13.69
N GLU A 14 5.82 -2.18 -14.34
CA GLU A 14 5.68 -2.19 -15.80
C GLU A 14 5.10 -0.88 -16.35
N LEU A 15 4.19 -0.24 -15.62
CA LEU A 15 3.63 1.08 -15.95
C LEU A 15 4.68 2.18 -15.78
N LEU A 16 5.42 2.14 -14.68
CA LEU A 16 6.46 3.13 -14.38
C LEU A 16 7.58 3.10 -15.41
N GLU A 17 8.05 1.91 -15.81
CA GLU A 17 9.08 1.75 -16.84
C GLU A 17 8.61 2.25 -18.22
N LYS A 18 7.29 2.28 -18.48
CA LYS A 18 6.70 2.89 -19.68
C LYS A 18 6.50 4.42 -19.55
N GLY A 19 6.84 5.00 -18.40
CA GLY A 19 6.67 6.41 -18.11
C GLY A 19 5.26 6.80 -17.63
N ASP A 20 4.36 5.85 -17.39
CA ASP A 20 3.02 6.12 -16.85
C ASP A 20 3.06 6.25 -15.33
N THR A 21 3.54 7.40 -14.86
CA THR A 21 3.70 7.69 -13.42
C THR A 21 2.36 7.74 -12.68
N VAL A 22 1.29 8.16 -13.36
CA VAL A 22 -0.05 8.30 -12.79
C VAL A 22 -0.64 6.92 -12.46
N GLN A 23 -0.65 6.00 -13.44
CA GLN A 23 -1.21 4.66 -13.21
C GLN A 23 -0.31 3.82 -12.33
N ALA A 24 1.02 3.96 -12.43
CA ALA A 24 1.95 3.29 -11.53
C ALA A 24 1.69 3.68 -10.07
N SER A 25 1.53 4.97 -9.79
CA SER A 25 1.25 5.48 -8.44
C SER A 25 -0.02 4.88 -7.84
N GLU A 26 -1.09 4.80 -8.61
CA GLU A 26 -2.36 4.22 -8.18
C GLU A 26 -2.26 2.70 -7.92
N LYS A 27 -1.49 1.98 -8.72
CA LYS A 27 -1.28 0.53 -8.54
C LYS A 27 -0.44 0.23 -7.30
N TYR A 28 0.62 0.99 -7.05
CA TYR A 28 1.39 0.88 -5.81
C TYR A 28 0.53 1.19 -4.57
N TYR A 29 -0.33 2.21 -4.63
CA TYR A 29 -1.27 2.53 -3.56
C TYR A 29 -2.23 1.35 -3.27
N LYS A 30 -2.87 0.79 -4.30
CA LYS A 30 -3.78 -0.37 -4.17
C LYS A 30 -3.09 -1.58 -3.56
N ALA A 31 -1.85 -1.84 -3.95
CA ALA A 31 -1.05 -2.91 -3.38
C ALA A 31 -0.82 -2.70 -1.87
N ALA A 32 -0.44 -1.49 -1.46
CA ALA A 32 -0.24 -1.17 -0.05
C ALA A 32 -1.54 -1.23 0.77
N GLU A 33 -2.64 -0.69 0.22
CA GLU A 33 -3.95 -0.72 0.87
C GLU A 33 -4.38 -2.17 1.15
N GLU A 34 -4.38 -3.05 0.14
CA GLU A 34 -4.78 -4.44 0.34
C GLU A 34 -3.79 -5.23 1.20
N ALA A 35 -2.50 -4.88 1.18
CA ALA A 35 -1.53 -5.48 2.10
C ALA A 35 -1.88 -5.17 3.56
N ILE A 36 -2.19 -3.91 3.90
CA ILE A 36 -2.59 -3.52 5.26
C ILE A 36 -3.85 -4.26 5.67
N LYS A 37 -4.87 -4.32 4.80
CA LYS A 37 -6.12 -5.04 5.08
C LYS A 37 -5.89 -6.53 5.32
N LEU A 38 -5.05 -7.16 4.49
CA LEU A 38 -4.71 -8.58 4.62
C LEU A 38 -3.98 -8.85 5.93
N ILE A 39 -2.92 -8.09 6.21
CA ILE A 39 -2.07 -8.31 7.38
C ILE A 39 -2.84 -8.01 8.66
N THR A 40 -3.64 -6.93 8.70
CA THR A 40 -4.50 -6.60 9.85
C THR A 40 -5.45 -7.75 10.19
N LYS A 41 -6.08 -8.37 9.18
CA LYS A 41 -6.94 -9.54 9.38
C LYS A 41 -6.15 -10.77 9.84
N THR A 42 -4.97 -10.98 9.25
CA THR A 42 -4.12 -12.15 9.53
C THR A 42 -3.55 -12.12 10.95
N LEU A 43 -3.12 -10.95 11.42
CA LEU A 43 -2.63 -10.72 12.78
C LEU A 43 -3.76 -10.49 13.79
N ASN A 44 -5.02 -10.50 13.33
CA ASN A 44 -6.20 -10.34 14.17
C ASN A 44 -6.19 -9.06 15.03
N ILE A 45 -5.80 -7.91 14.45
CA ILE A 45 -5.72 -6.62 15.18
C ILE A 45 -7.13 -6.09 15.46
N GLN A 46 -7.70 -6.52 16.59
CA GLN A 46 -9.11 -6.31 16.93
C GLN A 46 -9.53 -4.84 17.01
N ASP A 47 -8.68 -3.97 17.54
CA ASP A 47 -8.98 -2.54 17.69
C ASP A 47 -9.31 -1.88 16.34
N VAL A 48 -8.56 -2.24 15.30
CA VAL A 48 -8.79 -1.73 13.94
C VAL A 48 -9.97 -2.42 13.28
N LEU A 49 -10.05 -3.76 13.39
CA LEU A 49 -11.12 -4.55 12.77
C LEU A 49 -12.51 -4.18 13.29
N GLN A 50 -12.64 -3.88 14.59
CA GLN A 50 -13.91 -3.47 15.18
C GLN A 50 -14.33 -2.08 14.69
N LYS A 51 -13.39 -1.14 14.56
CA LYS A 51 -13.68 0.18 13.97
C LYS A 51 -14.10 0.08 12.50
N VAL A 52 -13.42 -0.76 11.71
CA VAL A 52 -13.80 -1.03 10.31
C VAL A 52 -15.21 -1.64 10.24
N LYS A 53 -15.54 -2.59 11.13
CA LYS A 53 -16.87 -3.19 11.21
C LYS A 53 -17.95 -2.17 11.54
N ASN A 54 -17.70 -1.30 12.51
CA ASN A 54 -18.64 -0.25 12.92
C ASN A 54 -18.86 0.79 11.81
N LEU A 55 -17.80 1.15 11.07
CA LEU A 55 -17.88 2.11 9.97
C LEU A 55 -18.42 1.49 8.67
N GLY A 56 -18.39 0.16 8.54
CA GLY A 56 -18.81 -0.58 7.36
C GLY A 56 -17.83 -0.51 6.18
N ARG A 57 -16.69 0.17 6.34
CA ARG A 57 -15.67 0.33 5.29
C ARG A 57 -14.29 0.61 5.87
N TRP A 58 -13.26 0.40 5.06
CA TRP A 58 -11.94 0.96 5.31
C TRP A 58 -11.92 2.44 4.90
N SER A 59 -11.38 3.30 5.76
CA SER A 59 -11.08 4.70 5.46
C SER A 59 -9.55 4.90 5.48
N SER A 60 -9.07 6.00 4.89
CA SER A 60 -7.65 6.36 4.96
C SER A 60 -7.15 6.45 6.41
N THR A 61 -7.94 7.04 7.31
CA THR A 61 -7.64 7.08 8.75
C THR A 61 -7.45 5.68 9.34
N LEU A 62 -8.36 4.74 9.06
CA LEU A 62 -8.26 3.36 9.57
C LEU A 62 -7.11 2.58 8.93
N LEU A 63 -6.71 2.91 7.70
CA LEU A 63 -5.53 2.34 7.05
C LEU A 63 -4.24 2.86 7.70
N PHE A 64 -4.16 4.14 8.08
CA PHE A 64 -3.05 4.67 8.87
C PHE A 64 -2.97 4.02 10.27
N GLU A 65 -4.11 3.87 10.96
CA GLU A 65 -4.16 3.17 12.25
C GLU A 65 -3.74 1.69 12.12
N GLY A 66 -4.23 1.01 11.07
CA GLY A 66 -3.83 -0.36 10.73
C GLY A 66 -2.35 -0.49 10.47
N ALA A 67 -1.79 0.38 9.62
CA ALA A 67 -0.36 0.38 9.32
C ALA A 67 0.49 0.59 10.58
N MET A 68 0.10 1.55 11.43
CA MET A 68 0.78 1.82 12.71
C MET A 68 0.70 0.62 13.67
N SER A 69 -0.43 -0.08 13.70
CA SER A 69 -0.63 -1.25 14.56
C SER A 69 0.13 -2.49 14.06
N ILE A 70 0.45 -2.56 12.76
CA ILE A 70 1.23 -3.65 12.17
C ILE A 70 2.71 -3.49 12.52
N SER A 71 3.32 -2.37 12.15
CA SER A 71 4.73 -2.06 12.46
C SER A 71 5.12 -0.64 12.03
N PRO A 72 6.22 -0.08 12.59
CA PRO A 72 6.78 1.18 12.09
C PRO A 72 7.15 1.13 10.60
N GLU A 73 7.64 -0.01 10.11
CA GLU A 73 7.95 -0.20 8.69
C GLU A 73 6.69 -0.13 7.82
N MET A 74 5.60 -0.79 8.22
CA MET A 74 4.33 -0.72 7.50
C MET A 74 3.74 0.70 7.49
N TYR A 75 3.91 1.46 8.58
CA TYR A 75 3.50 2.87 8.61
C TYR A 75 4.28 3.71 7.58
N SER A 76 5.60 3.51 7.47
CA SER A 76 6.42 4.18 6.46
C SER A 76 6.00 3.81 5.03
N ILE A 77 5.72 2.53 4.79
CA ILE A 77 5.22 2.03 3.49
C ILE A 77 3.90 2.73 3.13
N TRP A 78 2.98 2.80 4.09
CA TRP A 78 1.68 3.42 3.88
C TRP A 78 1.77 4.94 3.64
N SER A 79 2.70 5.60 4.31
CA SER A 79 2.94 7.04 4.12
C SER A 79 3.41 7.35 2.70
N ASP A 80 4.30 6.53 2.16
CA ASP A 80 4.74 6.65 0.76
C ASP A 80 3.64 6.27 -0.23
N ALA A 81 2.83 5.25 0.07
CA ALA A 81 1.66 4.89 -0.73
C ALA A 81 0.63 6.03 -0.79
N TRP A 82 0.39 6.69 0.35
CA TRP A 82 -0.50 7.85 0.42
C TRP A 82 0.05 9.04 -0.37
N TYR A 83 1.36 9.30 -0.28
CA TYR A 83 2.04 10.31 -1.09
C TYR A 83 1.87 10.04 -2.59
N LEU A 84 2.06 8.78 -3.03
CA LEU A 84 1.83 8.36 -4.41
C LEU A 84 0.37 8.55 -4.84
N HIS A 85 -0.59 8.21 -4.00
CA HIS A 85 -2.00 8.35 -4.33
C HIS A 85 -2.43 9.82 -4.50
N ILE A 86 -2.03 10.68 -3.57
CA ILE A 86 -2.38 12.10 -3.63
C ILE A 86 -1.60 12.82 -4.73
N TYR A 87 -0.27 12.82 -4.65
CA TYR A 87 0.53 13.62 -5.57
C TYR A 87 0.74 12.97 -6.93
N GLY A 88 0.75 11.63 -6.99
CA GLY A 88 0.97 10.87 -8.22
C GLY A 88 -0.30 10.64 -9.01
N PHE A 89 -1.35 10.13 -8.38
CA PHE A 89 -2.61 9.80 -9.07
C PHE A 89 -3.58 10.99 -9.15
N HIS A 90 -3.91 11.61 -8.01
CA HIS A 90 -4.90 12.69 -7.98
C HIS A 90 -4.39 14.01 -8.53
N GLU A 91 -3.16 14.39 -8.18
CA GLU A 91 -2.58 15.68 -8.61
C GLU A 91 -1.68 15.59 -9.84
N MET A 92 -1.22 14.39 -10.21
CA MET A 92 -0.37 14.14 -11.39
C MET A 92 0.94 14.96 -11.41
N LYS A 93 1.53 15.19 -10.24
CA LYS A 93 2.72 16.05 -10.05
C LYS A 93 4.04 15.29 -9.97
N LEU A 94 4.01 13.99 -9.76
CA LEU A 94 5.23 13.22 -9.51
C LEU A 94 5.96 12.85 -10.80
N THR A 95 7.26 13.08 -10.78
CA THR A 95 8.18 12.62 -11.81
C THR A 95 8.47 11.13 -11.68
N TYR A 96 9.02 10.53 -12.75
CA TYR A 96 9.47 9.13 -12.75
C TYR A 96 10.38 8.82 -11.55
N ASN A 97 11.36 9.69 -11.26
CA ASN A 97 12.32 9.47 -10.18
C ASN A 97 11.69 9.53 -8.79
N GLU A 98 10.70 10.42 -8.59
CA GLU A 98 9.96 10.51 -7.33
C GLU A 98 9.11 9.26 -7.10
N VAL A 99 8.38 8.80 -8.13
CA VAL A 99 7.60 7.55 -8.06
C VAL A 99 8.53 6.36 -7.82
N LYS A 100 9.64 6.26 -8.56
CA LYS A 100 10.63 5.19 -8.40
C LYS A 100 11.20 5.16 -6.98
N LYS A 101 11.51 6.31 -6.41
CA LYS A 101 12.03 6.42 -5.04
C LYS A 101 11.02 5.91 -4.01
N ALA A 102 9.76 6.33 -4.09
CA ALA A 102 8.70 5.86 -3.20
C ALA A 102 8.43 4.34 -3.39
N SER A 103 8.50 3.85 -4.63
CA SER A 103 8.27 2.43 -4.94
C SER A 103 9.19 1.49 -4.15
N TYR A 104 10.41 1.90 -3.83
CA TYR A 104 11.35 1.06 -3.06
C TYR A 104 10.80 0.66 -1.69
N ASN A 105 10.04 1.52 -1.03
CA ASN A 105 9.38 1.17 0.21
C ASN A 105 8.19 0.23 -0.05
N ILE A 106 7.40 0.45 -1.10
CA ILE A 106 6.26 -0.41 -1.46
C ILE A 106 6.71 -1.87 -1.71
N HIS A 107 7.86 -2.08 -2.35
CA HIS A 107 8.40 -3.41 -2.59
C HIS A 107 8.67 -4.23 -1.32
N LYS A 108 8.89 -3.58 -0.17
CA LYS A 108 9.12 -4.27 1.10
C LYS A 108 7.90 -5.11 1.53
N ILE A 109 6.70 -4.77 1.04
CA ILE A 109 5.48 -5.58 1.22
C ILE A 109 5.71 -7.03 0.79
N ILE A 110 6.46 -7.28 -0.29
CA ILE A 110 6.72 -8.63 -0.80
C ILE A 110 7.40 -9.48 0.28
N LYS A 111 8.43 -8.93 0.92
CA LYS A 111 9.15 -9.60 2.00
C LYS A 111 8.24 -9.85 3.21
N ILE A 112 7.51 -8.82 3.65
CA ILE A 112 6.57 -8.92 4.79
C ILE A 112 5.54 -10.02 4.57
N LEU A 113 4.93 -10.08 3.38
CA LEU A 113 3.95 -11.12 3.04
C LEU A 113 4.58 -12.50 2.85
N ASN A 114 5.86 -12.60 2.49
CA ASN A 114 6.55 -13.88 2.44
C ASN A 114 6.88 -14.38 3.84
N ASP A 115 7.29 -13.51 4.75
CA ASP A 115 7.57 -13.86 6.14
C ASP A 115 6.31 -14.25 6.93
N LEU A 116 5.18 -13.59 6.67
CA LEU A 116 3.92 -13.86 7.37
C LEU A 116 3.22 -15.17 6.94
N PHE A 117 3.40 -15.59 5.68
CA PHE A 117 2.71 -16.75 5.10
C PHE A 117 3.68 -17.86 4.70
N LYS A 118 4.74 -18.06 5.50
CA LYS A 118 5.67 -19.20 5.35
C LYS A 118 4.96 -20.53 5.57
#